data_AF-A0A238K544-F1
#
_entry.id   AF-A0A238K544-F1
#
_cell.length_a   1.000
_cell.length_b   1.000
_cell.length_c   1.000
_cell.angle_alpha   90.00
_cell.angle_beta   90.00
_cell.angle_gamma   90.00
#
_symmetry.space_group_name_H-M   'P 1'
#
loop_
_entity.id
_entity.type
_entity.pdbx_description
1 polymer ?
#
loop_
_entity_poly.entity_id
_entity_poly.type
_entity_poly.pdbx_seq_one_letter_code
_entity_poly.pdbx_strand_id
1 'polypeptide(L)' 'MMGLHLGCRLVFALGQPTPMILLLNAHSSRAGDLEQPDRLVATP' A
#
# COMPACT_ATOMS: atom_id res chain seq x y z
N MET A 1 -3.80 21.33 9.36
CA MET A 1 -3.11 20.59 8.28
C MET A 1 -3.95 19.37 7.96
N MET A 2 -4.25 19.09 6.69
CA MET A 2 -5.05 17.90 6.30
C MET A 2 -4.10 16.72 6.10
N GLY A 3 -4.25 15.66 6.89
CA GLY A 3 -3.50 14.41 6.72
C GLY A 3 -4.23 13.46 5.77
N LEU A 4 -3.48 12.77 4.91
CA LEU A 4 -4.01 11.72 4.05
C LEU A 4 -3.93 10.36 4.77
N HIS A 5 -5.08 9.81 5.11
CA HIS A 5 -5.19 8.42 5.60
C HIS A 5 -5.43 7.48 4.42
N LEU A 6 -4.44 6.61 4.14
CA LEU A 6 -4.51 5.63 3.07
C LEU A 6 -4.60 4.22 3.65
N GLY A 7 -5.54 3.40 3.18
CA GLY A 7 -5.72 2.03 3.64
C GLY A 7 -6.43 1.18 2.60
N CYS A 8 -6.09 -0.10 2.55
CA CYS A 8 -6.71 -1.09 1.68
C CYS A 8 -7.01 -2.35 2.49
N ARG A 9 -8.19 -2.94 2.29
CA ARG A 9 -8.56 -4.24 2.85
C ARG A 9 -8.86 -5.18 1.69
N LEU A 10 -8.15 -6.30 1.65
CA LEU A 10 -8.33 -7.33 0.64
C LEU A 10 -8.70 -8.65 1.33
N VAL A 11 -9.64 -9.37 0.73
CA VAL A 11 -10.08 -10.69 1.18
C VAL A 11 -10.04 -11.60 -0.05
N PHE A 12 -9.27 -12.68 0.02
CA PHE A 12 -9.10 -13.63 -1.07
C PHE A 12 -9.41 -15.05 -0.60
N ALA A 13 -10.00 -15.85 -1.49
CA ALA A 13 -10.08 -17.29 -1.37
C ALA A 13 -9.23 -17.91 -2.49
N LEU A 14 -8.10 -18.53 -2.12
CA LEU A 14 -7.12 -19.04 -3.08
C LEU A 14 -7.09 -20.57 -3.03
N GLY A 15 -7.45 -21.22 -4.14
CA GLY A 15 -7.49 -22.68 -4.25
C GLY A 15 -6.14 -23.35 -4.51
N GLN A 16 -5.10 -22.56 -4.75
CA GLN A 16 -3.73 -23.03 -5.00
C GLN A 16 -2.73 -21.92 -4.66
N PRO A 17 -1.43 -22.24 -4.46
CA PRO A 17 -0.39 -21.24 -4.22
C PRO A 17 -0.38 -20.17 -5.32
N THR A 18 -0.66 -18.92 -4.93
CA THR A 18 -0.76 -17.78 -5.85
C THR A 18 0.17 -16.67 -5.37
N PRO A 19 1.33 -16.48 -6.01
CA PRO A 19 2.19 -15.34 -5.72
C PRO A 19 1.46 -14.03 -6.01
N MET A 20 1.55 -13.06 -5.09
CA MET A 20 0.87 -11.78 -5.23
C MET A 20 1.83 -10.63 -4.95
N ILE A 21 1.68 -9.56 -5.71
CA ILE A 21 2.29 -8.25 -5.43
C ILE A 21 1.14 -7.27 -5.23
N LEU A 22 1.13 -6.59 -4.09
CA LEU A 22 0.19 -5.52 -3.78
C LEU A 22 0.92 -4.19 -3.74
N LEU A 23 0.36 -3.19 -4.42
CA LEU A 23 0.90 -1.84 -4.43
C LEU A 23 -0.22 -0.84 -4.13
N LEU A 24 -0.03 -0.01 -3.10
CA LEU A 24 -0.98 1.02 -2.67
C LEU A 24 -0.30 2.38 -2.75
N ASN A 25 -0.50 3.10 -3.86
CA ASN A 25 0.17 4.38 -4.11
C ASN A 25 -0.74 5.59 -3.89
N ALA A 26 -0.15 6.70 -3.46
CA ALA A 26 -0.71 8.03 -3.63
C ALA A 26 -0.15 8.70 -4.89
N HIS A 27 -0.94 9.55 -5.56
CA HIS A 27 -0.44 10.37 -6.67
C HIS A 27 0.69 11.30 -6.17
N SER A 28 1.71 11.55 -6.98
CA SER A 28 2.90 12.32 -6.58
C SER A 28 2.56 13.72 -6.03
N SER A 29 1.52 14.36 -6.56
CA SER A 29 1.02 15.65 -6.06
C SER A 29 0.48 15.63 -4.63
N ARG A 30 0.26 14.44 -4.06
CA ARG A 30 -0.26 14.22 -2.70
C ARG A 30 0.79 13.67 -1.74
N ALA A 31 2.05 13.53 -2.18
CA ALA A 31 3.13 13.00 -1.34
C ALA A 31 3.36 13.81 -0.05
N GLY A 32 3.15 15.14 -0.10
CA GLY A 32 3.26 16.02 1.07
C GLY A 32 2.13 15.87 2.09
N ASP A 33 1.04 15.19 1.73
CA ASP A 33 -0.10 14.93 2.62
C ASP A 33 0.07 13.60 3.40
N LEU A 34 1.09 12.79 3.05
CA LEU A 34 1.39 11.52 3.72
C LEU A 34 2.14 11.76 5.04
N GLU A 35 1.64 11.18 6.14
CA GLU A 35 2.35 11.24 7.43
C GLU A 35 3.67 10.46 7.41
N GLN A 36 3.76 9.39 6.61
CA GLN A 36 4.98 8.61 6.40
C GLN A 36 5.03 8.06 4.96
N PRO A 37 6.18 8.11 4.28
CA PRO A 37 6.33 7.52 2.95
C PRO A 37 6.24 5.99 3.01
N ASP A 38 5.73 5.38 1.93
CA ASP A 38 5.69 3.92 1.79
C ASP A 38 7.12 3.36 1.75
N ARG A 39 7.51 2.64 2.82
CA ARG A 39 8.84 2.03 2.96
C ARG A 39 8.68 0.52 2.86
N LEU A 40 8.67 0.01 1.63
CA LEU A 40 8.68 -1.44 1.41
C LEU A 40 10.07 -2.01 1.74
N VAL A 41 10.18 -2.74 2.84
CA VAL A 41 11.35 -3.55 3.20
C VAL A 41 10.98 -5.02 2.99
N ALA A 42 11.54 -5.64 1.95
CA ALA A 42 11.40 -7.07 1.73
C ALA A 42 12.68 -7.78 2.18
N THR A 43 12.54 -8.90 2.90
CA THR A 43 13.64 -9.86 3.15
C THR A 43 13.42 -11.06 2.24
N PRO A 44 14.48 -11.60 1.59
CA PRO A 44 14.39 -12.81 0.77
C PRO A 44 13.85 -14.02 1.53
#